data_AF-A0A1G3AMS3-F1
#
_entry.id   AF-A0A1G3AMS3-F1
#
_cell.length_a   1.000
_cell.length_b   1.000
_cell.length_c   1.000
_cell.angle_alpha   90.00
_cell.angle_beta   90.00
_cell.angle_gamma   90.00
#
_symmetry.space_group_name_H-M   'P 1'
#
loop_
_entity.id
_entity.type
_entity.pdbx_description
1 polymer ?
#
loop_
_entity_poly.entity_id
_entity_poly.type
_entity_poly.pdbx_seq_one_letter_code
_entity_poly.pdbx_strand_id
1 'polypeptide(L)' 'MAEQTIKFTVTGMHCVNCAITIERRLKDLQGIKSVRVNFSSATGIVTYDSNVTNKSSITKY' A
#
# COMPACT_ATOMS: atom_id res chain seq x y z
N MET A 1 -5.89 5.32 18.87
CA MET A 1 -5.35 4.54 17.73
C MET A 1 -5.63 5.34 16.47
N ALA A 2 -4.60 5.59 15.65
CA ALA A 2 -4.67 6.50 14.50
C ALA A 2 -4.48 5.70 13.20
N GLU A 3 -5.43 4.84 12.91
CA GLU A 3 -5.48 4.08 11.66
C GLU A 3 -5.87 5.01 10.50
N GLN A 4 -4.98 5.11 9.52
CA GLN A 4 -5.17 5.87 8.30
C GLN A 4 -5.35 4.92 7.13
N THR A 5 -6.43 5.14 6.37
CA THR A 5 -6.66 4.46 5.10
C THR A 5 -6.36 5.42 3.96
N ILE A 6 -5.54 4.96 3.04
CA ILE A 6 -5.06 5.77 1.92
C ILE A 6 -5.35 5.00 0.63
N LYS A 7 -5.77 5.76 -0.38
CA LYS A 7 -6.07 5.26 -1.70
C LYS A 7 -4.99 5.82 -2.61
N PHE A 8 -4.32 4.98 -3.37
CA PHE A 8 -3.32 5.39 -4.34
C PHE A 8 -3.61 4.72 -5.66
N THR A 9 -3.48 5.47 -6.75
CA THR A 9 -3.62 4.93 -8.10
C THR A 9 -2.22 4.65 -8.61
N VAL A 10 -1.94 3.42 -9.01
CA VAL A 10 -0.62 3.05 -9.54
C VAL A 10 -0.67 3.22 -11.04
N THR A 11 -0.22 4.38 -11.51
CA THR A 11 -0.07 4.65 -12.95
C THR A 11 1.19 3.91 -13.42
N GLY A 12 1.04 2.89 -14.27
CA GLY A 12 2.16 2.04 -14.68
C GLY A 12 2.31 0.75 -13.89
N MET A 13 1.21 0.21 -13.35
CA MET A 13 1.13 -1.17 -12.86
C MET A 13 1.28 -2.17 -14.04
N HIS A 14 2.45 -2.15 -14.69
CA HIS A 14 2.76 -2.94 -15.89
C HIS A 14 2.99 -4.41 -15.58
N CYS A 15 3.20 -4.75 -14.31
CA CYS A 15 3.37 -6.12 -13.90
C CYS A 15 2.67 -6.36 -12.56
N VAL A 16 1.75 -7.31 -12.56
CA VAL A 16 1.10 -7.86 -11.35
C VAL A 16 2.15 -8.25 -10.31
N ASN A 17 3.31 -8.71 -10.77
CA ASN A 17 4.42 -9.10 -9.90
C ASN A 17 5.02 -7.91 -9.11
N CYS A 18 5.04 -6.70 -9.70
CA CYS A 18 5.47 -5.49 -8.99
C CYS A 18 4.46 -5.10 -7.90
N ALA A 19 3.16 -5.19 -8.20
CA ALA A 19 2.10 -4.92 -7.22
C ALA A 19 2.16 -5.89 -6.02
N ILE A 20 2.30 -7.20 -6.28
CA ILE A 20 2.42 -8.22 -5.22
C ILE A 20 3.66 -7.99 -4.36
N THR A 21 4.79 -7.61 -4.97
CA THR A 21 6.04 -7.34 -4.24
C THR A 21 5.87 -6.14 -3.30
N ILE A 22 5.23 -5.07 -3.79
CA ILE A 22 4.92 -3.89 -2.98
C ILE A 22 3.90 -4.23 -1.89
N GLU A 23 2.82 -4.97 -2.19
CA GLU A 23 1.84 -5.41 -1.19
C GLU A 23 2.50 -6.21 -0.07
N ARG A 24 3.36 -7.18 -0.42
CA ARG A 24 4.07 -7.99 0.58
C ARG A 24 4.98 -7.14 1.43
N ARG A 25 5.78 -6.25 0.83
CA ARG A 25 6.64 -5.31 1.56
C ARG A 25 5.84 -4.42 2.50
N LEU A 26 4.72 -3.89 2.03
CA LEU A 26 3.83 -3.05 2.83
C LEU A 26 3.18 -3.84 3.97
N LYS A 27 2.70 -5.06 3.72
CA LYS A 27 2.11 -5.92 4.73
C LYS A 27 3.11 -6.38 5.79
N ASP A 28 4.38 -6.48 5.43
CA ASP A 28 5.49 -6.85 6.32
C ASP A 28 5.94 -5.67 7.21
N LEU A 29 5.67 -4.43 6.80
CA LEU A 29 5.97 -3.25 7.62
C LEU A 29 5.11 -3.24 8.90
N GLN A 30 5.78 -3.06 10.04
CA GLN A 30 5.12 -2.85 11.32
C GLN A 30 4.21 -1.61 11.27
N GLY A 31 2.96 -1.79 11.66
CA GLY A 31 1.94 -0.75 11.61
C GLY A 31 0.92 -0.94 10.50
N ILE A 32 1.15 -1.83 9.54
CA ILE A 32 0.16 -2.08 8.50
C ILE A 32 -0.93 -3.01 9.02
N LYS A 33 -2.18 -2.52 8.96
CA LYS A 33 -3.38 -3.24 9.39
C LYS A 33 -4.01 -4.01 8.24
N SER A 34 -4.05 -3.38 7.07
CA SER A 34 -4.65 -4.00 5.88
C SER A 34 -4.06 -3.43 4.61
N VAL A 35 -3.91 -4.27 3.60
CA VAL A 35 -3.46 -3.91 2.26
C VAL A 35 -4.43 -4.58 1.29
N ARG A 36 -4.92 -3.82 0.30
CA ARG A 36 -5.76 -4.30 -0.79
C ARG A 36 -5.34 -3.61 -2.08
N VAL A 37 -4.84 -4.35 -3.05
CA VAL A 37 -4.54 -3.79 -4.38
C VAL A 37 -5.45 -4.40 -5.42
N ASN A 38 -6.02 -3.52 -6.25
CA ASN A 38 -6.99 -3.85 -7.28
C ASN A 38 -6.36 -3.55 -8.64
N PHE A 39 -5.69 -4.56 -9.20
CA PHE A 39 -5.05 -4.50 -10.52
C PHE A 39 -6.06 -4.21 -11.64
N SER A 40 -7.29 -4.74 -11.55
CA SER A 40 -8.35 -4.49 -12.53
C SER A 40 -8.74 -3.02 -12.68
N SER A 41 -8.58 -2.21 -11.62
CA SER A 41 -8.86 -0.78 -11.62
C SER A 41 -7.59 0.07 -11.47
N ALA A 42 -6.41 -0.56 -11.53
CA ALA A 42 -5.12 0.06 -11.22
C ALA A 42 -5.11 0.88 -9.90
N THR A 43 -5.90 0.46 -8.91
CA THR A 43 -6.08 1.20 -7.65
C THR A 43 -5.62 0.36 -6.46
N GLY A 44 -4.88 0.95 -5.54
CA GLY A 44 -4.46 0.35 -4.28
C GLY A 44 -5.06 1.08 -3.08
N ILE A 45 -5.44 0.32 -2.05
CA ILE A 45 -5.89 0.79 -0.76
C ILE A 45 -5.00 0.18 0.31
N VAL A 46 -4.41 1.02 1.15
CA VAL A 46 -3.65 0.54 2.31
C VAL A 46 -4.13 1.24 3.58
N THR A 47 -4.31 0.44 4.61
CA THR A 47 -4.66 0.86 5.97
C THR A 47 -3.47 0.59 6.86
N TYR A 48 -2.89 1.65 7.41
CA TYR A 48 -1.76 1.57 8.34
C TYR A 48 -2.00 2.47 9.53
N ASP A 49 -1.31 2.17 10.62
CA ASP A 49 -1.29 3.01 11.81
C ASP A 49 -0.25 4.12 11.65
N SER A 50 -0.72 5.36 11.66
CA SER A 50 0.09 6.57 11.43
C SER A 50 1.13 6.79 12.53
N ASN A 51 0.98 6.10 13.65
CA ASN A 51 1.89 6.16 14.79
C ASN A 51 3.10 5.23 14.62
N VAL A 52 3.01 4.26 13.69
CA VAL A 52 4.02 3.20 13.51
C VAL A 52 4.60 3.20 12.08
N THR A 53 3.79 3.50 11.07
CA THR A 53 4.21 3.53 9.65
C THR A 53 3.92 4.91 9.04
N ASN A 54 4.91 5.46 8.31
CA ASN A 54 4.78 6.76 7.67
C ASN A 54 4.50 6.62 6.16
N LYS A 55 3.50 7.37 5.69
CA LYS A 55 3.01 7.43 4.30
C LYS A 55 4.12 7.65 3.27
N SER A 56 5.18 8.37 3.65
CA SER A 56 6.29 8.76 2.77
C SER A 56 7.07 7.56 2.21
N SER A 57 7.15 6.44 2.95
CA SER A 57 7.81 5.21 2.48
C SER A 57 7.00 4.44 1.45
N ILE A 58 5.68 4.69 1.38
CA ILE A 58 4.73 3.96 0.53
C ILE A 58 4.63 4.61 -0.85
N THR A 59 4.65 5.94 -0.91
CA THR A 59 4.50 6.73 -2.15
C THR A 59 5.79 6.92 -2.93
N LYS A 60 6.89 6.24 -2.57
CA LYS A 60 8.20 6.40 -3.23
C LYS A 60 8.42 5.44 -4.42
N TYR A 61 7.39 4.71 -4.83
CA TYR A 61 7.44 3.72 -5.92
C TYR A 61 6.54 4.12 -7.08
#